data_AF-A0A4Q2WSQ5-F1
#
_entry.id   AF-A0A4Q2WSQ5-F1
#
_cell.length_a   1.000
_cell.length_b   1.000
_cell.length_c   1.000
_cell.angle_alpha   90.00
_cell.angle_beta   90.00
_cell.angle_gamma   90.00
#
_symmetry.space_group_name_H-M   'P 1'
#
loop_
_entity.id
_entity.type
_entity.pdbx_description
1 polymer ?
#
loop_
_entity_poly.entity_id
_entity_poly.type
_entity_poly.pdbx_seq_one_letter_code
_entity_poly.pdbx_strand_id
1 'polypeptide(L)'
;MTLFVTRRGAQPMFTPTAAAGELKPHLLEADNLREAAVLTSRLRQEPDASTPLALLRIDTNGKPESANQSAIPFPASPRLLAGLIADAVTTGVADGAVIRIADNPPIPHQLRAEVAAHLEQAGFKVSFCIPGWVLEDEGSLRSAG
;
A
#
# COMPACT_ATOMS: atom_id res chain seq x y z
N MET A 1 -8.12 7.39 -1.56
CA MET A 1 -6.87 6.68 -1.22
C MET A 1 -6.82 5.35 -1.96
N THR A 2 -5.63 4.78 -2.12
CA THR A 2 -5.46 3.49 -2.81
C THR A 2 -5.05 2.40 -1.83
N LEU A 3 -5.61 1.20 -1.96
CA LEU A 3 -5.35 0.06 -1.07
C LEU A 3 -5.04 -1.20 -1.86
N PHE A 4 -3.92 -1.85 -1.53
CA PHE A 4 -3.55 -3.16 -2.07
C PHE A 4 -3.18 -4.13 -0.96
N VAL A 5 -3.34 -5.43 -1.24
CA VAL A 5 -2.88 -6.52 -0.38
C VAL A 5 -2.09 -7.50 -1.22
N THR A 6 -0.89 -7.87 -0.77
CA THR A 6 0.02 -8.82 -1.44
C THR A 6 0.42 -9.95 -0.51
N ARG A 7 0.74 -11.12 -1.07
CA ARG A 7 1.20 -12.27 -0.29
C ARG A 7 2.66 -12.11 0.16
N ARG A 8 3.10 -12.98 1.05
CA ARG A 8 4.48 -13.05 1.53
C ARG A 8 5.40 -13.48 0.39
N GLY A 9 6.64 -12.96 0.38
CA GLY A 9 7.63 -13.28 -0.66
C GLY A 9 7.45 -12.56 -2.00
N ALA A 10 6.27 -12.02 -2.30
CA ALA A 10 6.09 -11.11 -3.43
C ALA A 10 6.66 -9.74 -3.07
N GLN A 11 7.68 -9.28 -3.80
CA GLN A 11 8.07 -7.87 -3.74
C GLN A 11 7.01 -7.08 -4.51
N PRO A 12 6.21 -6.21 -3.85
CA PRO A 12 5.23 -5.42 -4.56
C PRO A 12 5.97 -4.52 -5.55
N MET A 13 5.72 -4.73 -6.84
CA MET A 13 6.28 -3.91 -7.91
C MET A 13 5.14 -3.45 -8.81
N PHE A 14 5.07 -2.14 -9.02
CA PHE A 14 4.14 -1.54 -9.97
C PHE A 14 4.81 -1.45 -11.33
N THR A 15 4.19 -2.04 -12.34
CA THR A 15 4.63 -1.91 -13.73
C THR A 15 3.67 -1.03 -14.52
N PRO A 16 4.21 -0.16 -15.38
CA PRO A 16 3.39 0.66 -16.25
C PRO A 16 2.70 -0.22 -17.29
N THR A 17 1.44 0.08 -17.55
CA THR A 17 0.64 -0.50 -18.64
C THR A 17 0.75 0.36 -19.90
N ALA A 18 0.12 -0.07 -20.99
CA ALA A 18 -0.01 0.75 -22.20
C ALA A 18 -0.93 1.99 -22.02
N ALA A 19 -1.69 2.07 -20.92
CA ALA A 19 -2.51 3.23 -20.61
C ALA A 19 -1.69 4.32 -19.93
N ALA A 20 -1.91 5.58 -20.30
CA ALA A 20 -1.33 6.72 -19.60
C ALA A 20 -1.94 6.84 -18.19
N GLY A 21 -1.10 7.09 -17.20
CA GLY A 21 -1.49 7.39 -15.82
C GLY A 21 -0.92 8.74 -15.38
N GLU A 22 -1.75 9.59 -14.78
CA GLU A 22 -1.31 10.89 -14.22
C GLU A 22 -0.56 10.74 -12.89
N LEU A 23 -0.86 9.65 -12.19
CA LEU A 23 -0.28 9.30 -10.90
C LEU A 23 0.83 8.29 -11.09
N LYS A 24 1.94 8.47 -10.38
CA LYS A 24 3.08 7.55 -10.36
C LYS A 24 3.17 6.89 -8.98
N PRO A 25 2.92 5.57 -8.82
CA PRO A 25 3.02 4.91 -7.53
C PRO A 25 4.46 4.88 -7.03
N HIS A 26 4.64 5.27 -5.78
CA HIS A 26 5.91 5.16 -5.07
C HIS A 26 5.69 4.40 -3.76
N LEU A 27 6.27 3.22 -3.67
CA LEU A 27 6.29 2.46 -2.42
C LEU A 27 7.30 3.08 -1.45
N LEU A 28 6.83 3.52 -0.29
CA LEU A 28 7.66 4.13 0.72
C LEU A 28 8.44 3.05 1.46
N GLU A 29 9.76 3.03 1.29
CA GLU A 29 10.66 2.13 2.02
C GLU A 29 10.98 2.73 3.39
N ALA A 30 10.04 2.55 4.32
CA ALA A 30 10.15 3.08 5.68
C ALA A 30 9.69 2.05 6.71
N ASP A 31 10.36 2.00 7.86
CA ASP A 31 10.00 1.10 8.96
C ASP A 31 9.06 1.77 9.98
N ASN A 32 8.87 3.08 9.85
CA ASN A 32 8.00 3.88 10.70
C ASN A 32 7.39 5.09 9.95
N LEU A 33 6.34 5.67 10.52
CA LEU A 33 5.62 6.80 9.92
C LEU A 33 6.45 8.09 9.80
N ARG A 34 7.43 8.29 10.69
CA ARG A 34 8.28 9.48 10.66
C ARG A 34 9.21 9.45 9.44
N GLU A 35 9.82 8.31 9.18
CA GLU A 35 10.65 8.11 7.99
C GLU A 35 9.80 8.19 6.72
N ALA A 36 8.63 7.55 6.71
CA ALA A 36 7.67 7.65 5.61
C ALA A 36 7.31 9.12 5.29
N ALA A 37 7.08 9.95 6.32
CA ALA A 37 6.79 11.37 6.14
C ALA A 37 7.94 12.14 5.48
N VAL A 38 9.19 11.85 5.85
CA VAL A 38 10.38 12.43 5.23
C VAL A 38 10.49 12.03 3.77
N LEU A 39 10.29 10.75 3.45
CA LEU A 39 10.33 10.24 2.07
C LEU A 39 9.24 10.89 1.21
N THR A 40 8.00 10.97 1.70
CA THR A 40 6.90 11.62 0.99
C THR A 40 7.16 13.10 0.76
N SER A 41 7.72 13.81 1.75
CA SER A 41 8.08 15.22 1.58
C SER A 41 9.15 15.42 0.50
N ARG A 42 10.16 14.55 0.44
CA ARG A 42 11.20 14.62 -0.61
C ARG A 42 10.61 14.32 -1.98
N LEU A 43 9.82 13.25 -2.07
CA LEU A 43 9.19 12.81 -3.30
C LEU A 43 8.31 13.91 -3.92
N ARG A 44 7.54 14.63 -3.09
CA ARG A 44 6.66 15.73 -3.55
C ARG A 44 7.43 16.99 -3.95
N GLN A 45 8.71 17.11 -3.61
CA GLN A 45 9.58 18.23 -4.02
C GLN A 45 10.31 17.95 -5.33
N GLU A 46 10.29 16.71 -5.83
CA GLU A 46 10.91 16.36 -7.10
C GLU A 46 10.13 17.01 -8.26
N PRO A 47 10.82 17.70 -9.19
CA PRO A 47 10.18 18.43 -10.30
C PRO A 47 9.69 17.51 -11.44
N ASP A 48 9.36 16.25 -11.14
CA ASP A 48 8.97 15.27 -12.15
C ASP A 48 7.61 15.64 -12.79
N ALA A 49 7.38 15.22 -14.04
CA ALA A 49 6.18 15.59 -14.80
C ALA A 49 4.90 14.88 -14.30
N SER A 50 5.05 13.83 -13.48
CA SER A 50 3.94 13.02 -12.97
C SER A 50 3.71 13.29 -11.49
N THR A 51 2.44 13.30 -11.06
CA THR A 51 2.12 13.50 -9.64
C THR A 51 2.48 12.23 -8.86
N PRO A 52 3.37 12.29 -7.86
CA PRO A 52 3.69 11.11 -7.07
C PRO A 52 2.49 10.68 -6.22
N LEU A 53 2.26 9.36 -6.18
CA LEU A 53 1.30 8.70 -5.31
C LEU A 53 2.07 7.86 -4.30
N ALA A 54 2.24 8.40 -3.09
CA ALA A 54 3.02 7.78 -2.03
C ALA A 54 2.20 6.66 -1.35
N LEU A 55 2.73 5.45 -1.33
CA LEU A 55 2.05 4.27 -0.78
C LEU A 55 2.85 3.70 0.38
N LEU A 56 2.25 3.64 1.57
CA LEU A 56 2.88 2.97 2.72
C LEU A 56 3.06 1.48 2.43
N ARG A 57 4.22 0.96 2.80
CA ARG A 57 4.47 -0.48 2.89
C ARG A 57 4.20 -0.92 4.31
N ILE A 58 3.20 -1.77 4.51
CA ILE A 58 2.86 -2.31 5.82
C ILE A 58 3.08 -3.81 5.78
N ASP A 59 3.77 -4.36 6.77
CA ASP A 59 3.98 -5.80 6.90
C ASP A 59 3.28 -6.33 8.14
N THR A 60 2.38 -7.29 7.93
CA THR A 60 1.63 -7.89 9.05
C THR A 60 2.36 -9.00 9.79
N ASN A 61 3.56 -9.36 9.34
CA ASN A 61 4.31 -10.52 9.84
C ASN A 61 5.20 -10.19 11.05
N GLY A 62 5.27 -8.91 11.45
CA GLY A 62 5.98 -8.45 12.65
C GLY A 62 7.51 -8.58 12.63
N LYS A 63 8.10 -9.19 11.60
CA LYS A 63 9.56 -9.27 11.40
C LYS A 63 9.94 -8.78 10.01
N PRO A 64 10.88 -7.84 9.89
CA PRO A 64 11.43 -7.45 8.59
C PRO A 64 12.13 -8.66 7.97
N GLU A 65 11.68 -9.09 6.79
CA GLU A 65 12.22 -10.29 6.13
C GLU A 65 13.63 -10.08 5.56
N SER A 66 14.06 -8.83 5.37
CA SER A 66 15.41 -8.49 4.87
C SER A 66 15.76 -7.03 5.16
N ALA A 67 17.05 -6.76 5.37
CA ALA A 67 17.60 -5.41 5.63
C ALA A 67 17.37 -4.41 4.48
N ASN A 68 17.05 -4.90 3.28
CA ASN A 68 16.86 -4.09 2.07
C ASN A 68 15.38 -3.85 1.71
N GLN A 69 14.43 -4.22 2.57
CA GLN A 69 12.99 -4.07 2.29
C GLN A 69 12.28 -3.51 3.51
N SER A 70 12.45 -2.20 3.73
CA SER A 70 11.85 -1.50 4.85
C SER A 70 10.33 -1.37 4.67
N ALA A 71 9.59 -1.79 5.69
CA ALA A 71 8.14 -1.73 5.77
C ALA A 71 7.73 -1.57 7.24
N ILE A 72 6.60 -0.91 7.48
CA ILE A 72 6.08 -0.68 8.82
C ILE A 72 5.52 -2.00 9.37
N PRO A 73 6.10 -2.59 10.42
CA PRO A 73 5.54 -3.77 11.04
C PRO A 73 4.26 -3.41 11.79
N PHE A 74 3.18 -4.14 11.54
CA PHE A 74 1.88 -3.81 12.12
C PHE A 74 1.01 -5.06 12.33
N PRO A 75 0.11 -5.13 13.31
CA PRO A 75 -0.77 -6.30 13.44
C PRO A 75 -1.70 -6.51 12.23
N ALA A 76 -1.99 -7.77 11.91
CA ALA A 76 -2.96 -8.19 10.88
C ALA A 76 -4.42 -7.95 11.28
N SER A 77 -4.72 -6.84 11.97
CA SER A 77 -6.07 -6.48 12.40
C SER A 77 -6.67 -5.47 11.41
N PRO A 78 -7.78 -5.78 10.73
CA PRO A 78 -8.38 -4.89 9.72
C PRO A 78 -8.67 -3.50 10.27
N ARG A 79 -9.24 -3.42 11.48
CA ARG A 79 -9.57 -2.16 12.15
C ARG A 79 -8.33 -1.33 12.48
N LEU A 80 -7.28 -1.97 13.00
CA LEU A 80 -6.04 -1.25 13.33
C LEU A 80 -5.34 -0.78 12.05
N LEU A 81 -5.29 -1.62 11.01
CA LEU A 81 -4.70 -1.28 9.71
C LEU A 81 -5.43 -0.09 9.07
N ALA A 82 -6.76 -0.11 9.08
CA ALA A 82 -7.57 1.01 8.61
C ALA A 82 -7.28 2.30 9.38
N GLY A 83 -7.15 2.23 10.71
CA GLY A 83 -6.78 3.38 11.54
C GLY A 83 -5.41 3.96 11.17
N LEU A 84 -4.38 3.10 11.07
CA LEU A 84 -3.03 3.51 10.65
C LEU A 84 -3.04 4.20 9.28
N ILE A 85 -3.73 3.59 8.30
CA ILE A 85 -3.79 4.11 6.93
C ILE A 85 -4.55 5.44 6.89
N ALA A 86 -5.68 5.53 7.60
CA ALA A 86 -6.46 6.77 7.72
C ALA A 86 -5.59 7.90 8.30
N ASP A 87 -4.90 7.65 9.42
CA ASP A 87 -4.05 8.65 10.06
C ASP A 87 -2.93 9.12 9.13
N ALA A 88 -2.25 8.18 8.45
CA ALA A 88 -1.20 8.51 7.51
C ALA A 88 -1.70 9.33 6.30
N VAL A 89 -2.91 9.03 5.80
CA VAL A 89 -3.51 9.77 4.69
C VAL A 89 -3.97 11.16 5.13
N THR A 90 -4.65 11.26 6.26
CA THR A 90 -5.14 12.55 6.80
C THR A 90 -3.99 13.50 7.14
N THR A 91 -2.87 12.97 7.65
CA THR A 91 -1.67 13.76 7.95
C THR A 91 -0.78 14.02 6.73
N GLY A 92 -1.15 13.49 5.56
CA GLY A 92 -0.41 13.69 4.31
C GLY A 92 0.91 12.92 4.23
N VAL A 93 1.12 11.93 5.11
CA VAL A 93 2.28 11.03 5.10
C VAL A 93 2.23 10.08 3.91
N ALA A 94 1.03 9.68 3.47
CA ALA A 94 0.84 8.84 2.29
C ALA A 94 -0.51 9.12 1.62
N ASP A 95 -0.72 8.54 0.44
CA ASP A 95 -1.96 8.62 -0.33
C ASP A 95 -2.72 7.28 -0.35
N GLY A 96 -2.12 6.24 0.24
CA GLY A 96 -2.62 4.89 0.28
C GLY A 96 -1.63 3.92 0.91
N ALA A 97 -1.90 2.62 0.77
CA ALA A 97 -1.06 1.57 1.33
C ALA A 97 -1.06 0.28 0.49
N VAL A 98 0.06 -0.44 0.60
CA VAL A 98 0.22 -1.84 0.20
C VAL A 98 0.49 -2.65 1.46
N ILE A 99 -0.41 -3.58 1.77
CA ILE A 99 -0.33 -4.45 2.94
C ILE A 99 0.22 -5.80 2.49
N ARG A 100 1.37 -6.20 3.03
CA ARG A 100 1.93 -7.54 2.86
C ARG A 100 1.47 -8.43 4.00
N ILE A 101 0.93 -9.61 3.67
CA ILE A 101 0.42 -10.58 4.64
C ILE A 101 1.18 -11.90 4.65
N ALA A 102 1.05 -12.67 5.74
CA ALA A 102 1.60 -14.01 5.87
C ALA A 102 0.90 -15.02 4.92
N ASP A 103 1.62 -16.09 4.55
CA ASP A 103 1.09 -17.21 3.75
C ASP A 103 0.13 -18.15 4.51
N ASN A 104 -0.24 -17.82 5.75
CA ASN A 104 -1.10 -18.65 6.62
C ASN A 104 -2.25 -17.78 7.17
N PRO A 105 -3.51 -18.26 7.18
CA PRO A 105 -4.60 -17.56 6.53
C PRO A 105 -4.97 -16.27 7.28
N PRO A 106 -4.86 -15.14 6.58
CA PRO A 106 -6.07 -14.49 6.10
C PRO A 106 -6.19 -14.55 4.58
N ILE A 107 -7.39 -14.77 4.07
CA ILE A 107 -7.67 -14.70 2.64
C ILE A 107 -7.37 -13.24 2.20
N PRO A 108 -6.40 -12.98 1.30
CA PRO A 108 -5.98 -11.61 0.96
C PRO A 108 -7.14 -10.69 0.58
N HIS A 109 -8.11 -11.23 -0.16
CA HIS A 109 -9.33 -10.52 -0.53
C HIS A 109 -10.23 -10.17 0.65
N GLN A 110 -10.34 -11.05 1.65
CA GLN A 110 -11.13 -10.80 2.84
C GLN A 110 -10.51 -9.69 3.68
N LEU A 111 -9.20 -9.74 3.96
CA LEU A 111 -8.52 -8.66 4.67
C LEU A 111 -8.66 -7.34 3.92
N ARG A 112 -8.46 -7.34 2.60
CA ARG A 112 -8.62 -6.14 1.77
C ARG A 112 -10.01 -5.55 1.90
N ALA A 113 -11.05 -6.39 1.84
CA ALA A 113 -12.44 -5.98 1.94
C ALA A 113 -12.77 -5.43 3.34
N GLU A 114 -12.31 -6.08 4.40
CA GLU A 114 -12.56 -5.64 5.78
C GLU A 114 -11.84 -4.32 6.11
N VAL A 115 -10.59 -4.15 5.66
CA VAL A 115 -9.86 -2.88 5.80
C VAL A 115 -10.57 -1.78 5.01
N ALA A 116 -10.97 -2.06 3.76
CA ALA A 116 -11.70 -1.09 2.93
C ALA A 116 -13.02 -0.67 3.58
N ALA A 117 -13.80 -1.61 4.12
CA ALA A 117 -15.06 -1.32 4.79
C ALA A 117 -14.86 -0.37 5.99
N HIS A 118 -13.83 -0.57 6.80
CA HIS A 118 -13.52 0.33 7.91
C HIS A 118 -13.10 1.73 7.43
N LEU A 119 -12.33 1.83 6.34
CA LEU A 119 -11.95 3.12 5.75
C LEU A 119 -13.15 3.85 5.15
N GLU A 120 -14.06 3.14 4.47
CA GLU A 120 -15.29 3.70 3.92
C GLU A 120 -16.24 4.18 5.02
N GLN A 121 -16.36 3.43 6.12
CA GLN A 121 -17.11 3.85 7.32
C GLN A 121 -16.53 5.13 7.94
N ALA A 122 -15.22 5.34 7.83
CA ALA A 122 -14.55 6.57 8.26
C ALA A 122 -14.64 7.72 7.23
N GLY A 123 -15.34 7.52 6.10
CA GLY A 123 -15.60 8.54 5.09
C GLY A 123 -14.58 8.59 3.95
N PHE A 124 -13.66 7.64 3.85
CA PHE A 124 -12.68 7.59 2.76
C PHE A 124 -13.22 6.86 1.53
N LYS A 125 -12.94 7.41 0.33
CA LYS A 125 -13.11 6.68 -0.92
C LYS A 125 -11.88 5.80 -1.18
N VAL A 126 -12.08 4.49 -1.24
CA VAL A 126 -11.03 3.49 -1.46
C VAL A 126 -10.99 3.06 -2.93
N SER A 127 -9.79 3.04 -3.52
CA SER A 127 -9.54 2.47 -4.86
C SER A 127 -8.62 1.26 -4.73
N PHE A 128 -8.85 0.24 -5.57
CA PHE A 128 -8.00 -0.95 -5.68
C PHE A 128 -7.18 -0.97 -6.97
N CYS A 129 -7.13 0.15 -7.70
CA CYS A 129 -6.34 0.28 -8.91
C CYS A 129 -5.75 1.68 -9.02
N ILE A 130 -4.68 1.78 -9.81
CA ILE A 130 -4.06 3.04 -10.22
C ILE A 130 -4.08 3.03 -11.75
N PRO A 131 -4.78 3.98 -12.39
CA PRO A 131 -4.80 4.07 -13.85
C PRO A 131 -3.38 4.10 -14.43
N GLY A 132 -3.12 3.26 -15.44
CA GLY A 132 -1.80 3.16 -16.06
C GLY A 132 -0.83 2.19 -15.35
N TRP A 133 -1.19 1.58 -14.22
CA TRP A 133 -0.29 0.72 -13.44
C TRP A 133 -0.95 -0.59 -13.01
N VAL A 134 -0.15 -1.65 -12.97
CA VAL A 134 -0.56 -2.95 -12.42
C VAL A 134 0.44 -3.35 -11.34
N LEU A 135 -0.06 -3.90 -10.23
CA LEU A 135 0.77 -4.51 -9.21
C LEU A 135 1.00 -5.98 -9.59
N GLU A 136 2.26 -6.38 -9.79
CA GLU A 136 2.60 -7.70 -10.38
C GLU A 136 2.10 -8.92 -9.59
N ASP A 137 1.75 -8.77 -8.31
CA ASP A 137 1.16 -9.84 -7.47
C ASP A 137 -0.36 -10.01 -7.67
N GLU A 138 -1.07 -9.05 -8.28
CA GLU A 138 -2.52 -9.19 -8.52
C GLU A 138 -2.85 -10.23 -9.62
N GLY A 139 -1.89 -10.57 -10.49
CA GLY A 139 -2.06 -11.57 -11.55
C GLY A 139 -2.33 -12.99 -11.02
N SER A 140 -1.77 -13.33 -9.86
CA SER A 140 -1.97 -14.62 -9.21
C SER A 140 -3.33 -14.74 -8.52
N LEU A 141 -4.00 -13.63 -8.21
CA LEU A 141 -5.32 -13.61 -7.57
C LEU A 141 -6.48 -13.70 -8.58
N ARG A 142 -6.28 -13.23 -9.82
CA ARG A 142 -7.29 -13.35 -10.90
C ARG A 142 -7.36 -14.73 -11.55
N SER A 143 -6.31 -15.52 -11.45
CA SER A 143 -6.20 -16.83 -12.13
C SER A 143 -6.76 -18.00 -11.31
N ALA A 144 -7.37 -17.73 -10.15
CA ALA A 144 -7.92 -18.72 -9.22
C ALA A 144 -9.45 -18.60 -9.03
N GLY A 145 -10.14 -17.86 -9.90
CA GLY A 145 -11.60 -17.71 -9.91
C GLY A 145 -12.25 -18.39 -11.11
#